data_AF-A0AAU6M0D0-F1
#
_entry.id   AF-A0AAU6M0D0-F1
#
_cell.length_a   1.000
_cell.length_b   1.000
_cell.length_c   1.000
_cell.angle_alpha   90.00
_cell.angle_beta   90.00
_cell.angle_gamma   90.00
#
_symmetry.space_group_name_H-M   'P 1'
#
loop_
_entity.id
_entity.type
_entity.pdbx_description
1 polymer ?
#
loop_
_entity_poly.entity_id
_entity_poly.type
_entity_poly.pdbx_seq_one_letter_code
_entity_poly.pdbx_strand_id
1 'polypeptide(L)'
;MKRKIVIATVTAAVLVGGGAATAVALADSGSASGTSGTSSTSGTSGTSGTASRDSARVTVGDAAGAAVRAVPGTVTEAELDEEDGRLVWELDVYGSDRAWHDVTVDPGSGKVIGKHVDTDDDGDRHAPRGTAVTLDEAVRAALGSAPGTVTSVELEDHDGRGGRAVHWEVDIRGKDGAKHERNVDAKTAKVTVDRPDSDHGDDGDDDGDDD
;
A
#
# COMPACT_ATOMS: atom_id res chain seq x y z
N MET A 1 -3.74 16.26 -7.22
CA MET A 1 -2.40 16.16 -6.62
C MET A 1 -2.43 14.89 -5.81
N LYS A 2 -1.58 13.91 -6.13
CA LYS A 2 -1.57 12.60 -5.47
C LYS A 2 -1.43 12.79 -3.96
N ARG A 3 -2.39 12.28 -3.18
CA ARG A 3 -2.26 12.21 -1.73
C ARG A 3 -1.12 11.23 -1.46
N LYS A 4 0.01 11.76 -1.00
CA LYS A 4 1.07 10.95 -0.41
C LYS A 4 0.91 11.13 1.08
N ILE A 5 0.01 10.36 1.68
CA ILE A 5 -0.03 10.26 3.14
C ILE A 5 1.18 9.41 3.52
N VAL A 6 2.30 10.07 3.79
CA VAL A 6 3.53 9.41 4.25
C VAL A 6 3.44 9.38 5.77
N ILE A 7 2.80 8.36 6.35
CA ILE A 7 2.89 8.09 7.79
C ILE A 7 4.23 7.38 8.05
N ALA A 8 5.33 8.12 7.89
CA ALA A 8 6.67 7.65 8.25
C ALA A 8 6.99 8.07 9.68
N THR A 9 6.51 7.33 10.68
CA THR A 9 7.05 7.45 12.04
C THR A 9 8.22 6.49 12.25
N VAL A 10 9.39 6.84 11.70
CA VAL A 10 10.65 6.17 12.02
C VAL A 10 11.10 6.60 13.41
N THR A 11 10.76 5.81 14.42
CA THR A 11 11.28 6.01 15.78
C THR A 11 12.49 5.11 16.00
N ALA A 12 13.67 5.56 15.56
CA ALA A 12 14.93 4.86 15.83
C ALA A 12 15.35 5.07 17.29
N ALA A 13 14.98 4.14 18.18
CA ALA A 13 15.55 4.07 19.52
C ALA A 13 16.97 3.48 19.45
N VAL A 14 17.97 4.35 19.35
CA VAL A 14 19.38 3.99 19.62
C VAL A 14 19.51 3.71 21.12
N LEU A 15 19.44 2.43 21.50
CA LEU A 15 19.84 1.97 22.81
C LEU A 15 21.36 1.76 22.81
N VAL A 16 22.07 2.85 23.12
CA VAL A 16 23.41 2.76 23.72
C VAL A 16 23.22 2.27 25.15
N GLY A 17 23.44 0.98 25.37
CA GLY A 17 23.40 0.35 26.68
C GLY A 17 24.51 -0.68 26.79
N GLY A 18 25.62 -0.28 27.41
CA GLY A 18 26.71 -1.18 27.78
C GLY A 18 26.30 -2.18 28.87
N GLY A 19 26.95 -3.35 28.87
CA GLY A 19 26.80 -4.37 29.90
C GLY A 19 27.98 -5.34 29.90
N ALA A 20 28.52 -5.59 31.09
CA ALA A 20 29.86 -6.11 31.38
C ALA A 20 30.26 -7.48 30.79
N ALA A 21 31.57 -7.63 30.60
CA ALA A 21 32.26 -8.87 30.28
C ALA A 21 32.23 -9.89 31.44
N THR A 22 32.11 -11.17 31.11
CA THR A 22 32.63 -12.27 31.94
C THR A 22 33.36 -13.27 31.05
N ALA A 23 34.66 -13.41 31.26
CA ALA A 23 35.54 -14.38 30.61
C ALA A 23 35.96 -15.49 31.60
N VAL A 24 36.58 -16.54 31.03
CA VAL A 24 37.32 -17.67 31.65
C VAL A 24 36.46 -18.90 31.99
N ALA A 25 36.87 -20.15 31.76
CA ALA A 25 37.81 -20.85 30.87
C ALA A 25 37.62 -22.34 31.18
N LEU A 26 37.79 -23.23 30.19
CA LEU A 26 38.08 -24.65 30.44
C LEU A 26 39.19 -25.07 29.47
N ALA A 27 40.32 -25.46 30.03
CA ALA A 27 41.56 -25.79 29.34
C ALA A 27 41.63 -27.29 28.97
N ASP A 28 42.25 -27.49 27.81
CA ASP A 28 43.18 -28.54 27.39
C ASP A 28 42.85 -30.03 27.59
N SER A 29 42.89 -30.75 26.47
CA SER A 29 43.42 -32.12 26.39
C SER A 29 43.87 -32.42 24.94
N GLY A 30 45.17 -32.20 24.69
CA GLY A 30 46.08 -33.13 24.00
C GLY A 30 45.80 -33.70 22.60
N SER A 31 46.74 -33.42 21.69
CA SER A 31 47.24 -34.25 20.58
C SER A 31 46.34 -34.62 19.39
N ALA A 32 46.66 -34.07 18.20
CA ALA A 32 47.30 -34.81 17.10
C ALA A 32 47.31 -34.01 15.78
N SER A 33 48.40 -34.16 15.03
CA SER A 33 48.68 -33.65 13.69
C SER A 33 47.63 -34.07 12.65
N GLY A 34 47.27 -33.18 11.72
CA GLY A 34 46.40 -33.52 10.59
C GLY A 34 46.30 -32.43 9.52
N THR A 35 46.73 -32.80 8.32
CA THR A 35 46.71 -32.07 7.04
C THR A 35 45.30 -31.72 6.54
N SER A 36 45.20 -30.58 5.83
CA SER A 36 44.22 -30.14 4.81
C SER A 36 42.73 -30.49 4.95
N GLY A 37 41.89 -29.45 4.97
CA GLY A 37 40.46 -29.54 4.70
C GLY A 37 39.80 -28.17 4.54
N THR A 38 39.55 -27.78 3.29
CA THR A 38 38.64 -26.72 2.87
C THR A 38 37.32 -26.75 3.64
N SER A 39 36.81 -25.59 4.06
CA SER A 39 35.37 -25.36 4.28
C SER A 39 35.05 -23.86 4.33
N SER A 40 34.75 -23.30 3.17
CA SER A 40 33.94 -22.11 3.01
C SER A 40 32.65 -22.26 3.83
N THR A 41 32.35 -21.29 4.71
CA THR A 41 30.97 -21.04 5.18
C THR A 41 30.69 -19.56 5.00
N SER A 42 30.28 -19.28 3.77
CA SER A 42 29.39 -18.22 3.37
C SER A 42 28.09 -18.22 4.19
N GLY A 43 27.56 -17.03 4.43
CA GLY A 43 26.12 -16.80 4.48
C GLY A 43 25.47 -16.88 5.85
N THR A 44 25.34 -15.73 6.50
CA THR A 44 24.00 -15.32 6.91
C THR A 44 23.83 -13.90 6.41
N SER A 45 23.64 -13.80 5.09
CA SER A 45 22.79 -12.76 4.53
C SER A 45 21.50 -12.85 5.33
N GLY A 46 21.22 -11.83 6.15
CA GLY A 46 19.88 -11.63 6.63
C GLY A 46 19.02 -11.52 5.38
N THR A 47 18.26 -12.58 5.11
CA THR A 47 17.08 -12.48 4.28
C THR A 47 16.23 -11.43 4.99
N SER A 48 16.38 -10.17 4.56
CA SER A 48 15.27 -9.24 4.53
C SER A 48 14.20 -9.99 3.78
N GLY A 49 13.37 -10.73 4.52
CA GLY A 49 12.17 -11.32 3.99
C GLY A 49 11.32 -10.13 3.66
N THR A 50 11.44 -9.63 2.43
CA THR A 50 10.35 -8.90 1.78
C THR A 50 9.14 -9.75 2.08
N ALA A 51 8.26 -9.26 2.96
CA ALA A 51 7.06 -9.97 3.31
C ALA A 51 6.38 -10.30 1.98
N SER A 52 6.39 -11.58 1.61
CA SER A 52 5.90 -11.97 0.29
C SER A 52 4.44 -11.56 0.26
N ARG A 53 4.02 -10.75 -0.72
CA ARG A 53 2.60 -10.39 -0.93
C ARG A 53 1.68 -11.60 -1.02
N ASP A 54 2.25 -12.78 -1.26
CA ASP A 54 1.58 -14.08 -1.16
C ASP A 54 1.08 -14.45 0.26
N SER A 55 1.56 -13.74 1.28
CA SER A 55 1.13 -13.89 2.68
C SER A 55 -0.17 -13.13 2.97
N ALA A 56 -0.52 -12.16 2.12
CA ALA A 56 -1.79 -11.45 2.20
C ALA A 56 -2.91 -12.35 1.65
N ARG A 57 -3.69 -12.94 2.56
CA ARG A 57 -4.82 -13.83 2.25
C ARG A 57 -6.16 -13.12 2.30
N VAL A 58 -6.21 -12.02 3.02
CA VAL A 58 -7.40 -11.18 3.19
C VAL A 58 -7.52 -10.27 1.99
N THR A 59 -8.70 -10.30 1.36
CA THR A 59 -9.01 -9.42 0.24
C THR A 59 -9.28 -8.00 0.72
N VAL A 60 -9.14 -7.02 -0.17
CA VAL A 60 -9.46 -5.61 0.14
C VAL A 60 -10.88 -5.44 0.68
N GLY A 61 -11.86 -6.19 0.15
CA GLY A 61 -13.25 -6.14 0.61
C GLY A 61 -13.43 -6.71 2.02
N ASP A 62 -12.70 -7.79 2.34
CA ASP A 62 -12.71 -8.36 3.70
C ASP A 62 -12.07 -7.41 4.72
N ALA A 63 -10.97 -6.75 4.34
CA ALA A 63 -10.31 -5.73 5.14
C ALA A 63 -11.21 -4.50 5.34
N ALA A 64 -11.86 -4.01 4.28
CA ALA A 64 -12.85 -2.94 4.34
C ALA A 64 -14.02 -3.30 5.27
N GLY A 65 -14.53 -4.53 5.17
CA GLY A 65 -15.56 -5.02 6.09
C GLY A 65 -15.10 -5.08 7.54
N ALA A 66 -13.84 -5.43 7.81
CA ALA A 66 -13.27 -5.39 9.16
C ALA A 66 -13.14 -3.95 9.68
N ALA A 67 -12.68 -3.02 8.85
CA ALA A 67 -12.57 -1.60 9.20
C ALA A 67 -13.93 -0.98 9.53
N VAL A 68 -14.95 -1.17 8.70
CA VAL A 68 -16.31 -0.65 8.95
C VAL A 68 -16.92 -1.21 10.24
N ARG A 69 -16.58 -2.46 10.60
CA ARG A 69 -16.99 -3.04 11.90
C ARG A 69 -16.30 -2.36 13.09
N ALA A 70 -15.09 -1.85 12.93
CA ALA A 70 -14.34 -1.16 13.98
C ALA A 70 -14.64 0.36 14.04
N VAL A 71 -14.94 0.96 12.89
CA VAL A 71 -15.31 2.36 12.69
C VAL A 71 -16.51 2.40 11.75
N PRO A 72 -17.75 2.56 12.26
CA PRO A 72 -18.92 2.70 11.40
C PRO A 72 -18.81 3.94 10.51
N GLY A 73 -18.76 3.75 9.20
CA GLY A 73 -18.55 4.84 8.26
C GLY A 73 -18.42 4.35 6.81
N THR A 74 -17.86 5.20 5.98
CA THR A 74 -17.56 4.90 4.58
C THR A 74 -16.06 4.78 4.40
N VAL A 75 -15.60 3.62 3.92
CA VAL A 75 -14.20 3.45 3.50
C VAL A 75 -14.00 4.24 2.21
N THR A 76 -13.00 5.12 2.18
CA THR A 76 -12.62 5.90 0.99
C THR A 76 -11.30 5.44 0.40
N GLU A 77 -10.48 4.76 1.18
CA GLU A 77 -9.22 4.19 0.73
C GLU A 77 -8.98 2.83 1.38
N ALA A 78 -8.34 1.92 0.65
CA ALA A 78 -7.78 0.70 1.19
C ALA A 78 -6.54 0.28 0.39
N GLU A 79 -5.36 0.35 1.01
CA GLU A 79 -4.07 0.02 0.38
C GLU A 79 -3.34 -1.11 1.12
N LEU A 80 -2.77 -2.05 0.36
CA LEU A 80 -1.87 -3.07 0.88
C LEU A 80 -0.43 -2.54 0.84
N ASP A 81 0.03 -2.02 1.97
CA ASP A 81 1.36 -1.42 2.12
C ASP A 81 2.32 -2.29 2.96
N GLU A 82 3.59 -1.91 3.02
CA GLU A 82 4.62 -2.51 3.84
C GLU A 82 5.08 -1.55 4.95
N GLU A 83 4.73 -1.86 6.20
CA GLU A 83 5.14 -1.12 7.39
C GLU A 83 6.18 -1.96 8.18
N ASP A 84 7.36 -1.39 8.44
CA ASP A 84 8.46 -2.05 9.16
C ASP A 84 8.81 -3.47 8.63
N GLY A 85 8.71 -3.66 7.30
CA GLY A 85 8.97 -4.93 6.62
C GLY A 85 7.85 -5.97 6.76
N ARG A 86 6.64 -5.54 7.15
CA ARG A 86 5.44 -6.39 7.25
C ARG A 86 4.33 -5.79 6.40
N LEU A 87 3.59 -6.65 5.72
CA LEU A 87 2.42 -6.18 4.99
C LEU A 87 1.29 -5.84 5.94
N VAL A 88 0.59 -4.75 5.65
CA VAL A 88 -0.61 -4.30 6.32
C VAL A 88 -1.64 -3.82 5.30
N TRP A 89 -2.92 -4.00 5.60
CA TRP A 89 -3.95 -3.20 4.96
C TRP A 89 -4.13 -1.91 5.76
N GLU A 90 -3.96 -0.76 5.14
CA GLU A 90 -4.31 0.55 5.69
C GLU A 90 -5.60 1.02 5.03
N LEU A 91 -6.53 1.56 5.83
CA LEU A 91 -7.85 1.97 5.36
C LEU A 91 -8.26 3.31 5.95
N ASP A 92 -8.61 4.24 5.08
CA ASP A 92 -9.22 5.51 5.48
C ASP A 92 -10.73 5.36 5.56
N VAL A 93 -11.27 5.68 6.73
CA VAL A 93 -12.71 5.61 7.00
C VAL A 93 -13.21 6.99 7.39
N TYR A 94 -14.09 7.54 6.56
CA TYR A 94 -14.91 8.67 6.97
C TYR A 94 -16.00 8.18 7.92
N GLY A 95 -15.77 8.39 9.22
CA GLY A 95 -16.62 7.91 10.28
C GLY A 95 -18.00 8.59 10.29
N SER A 96 -18.99 7.90 10.85
CA SER A 96 -20.33 8.47 11.08
C SER A 96 -20.33 9.63 12.08
N ASP A 97 -19.27 9.71 12.88
CA ASP A 97 -18.94 10.83 13.76
C ASP A 97 -18.37 12.05 13.01
N ARG A 98 -18.20 11.93 11.68
CA ARG A 98 -17.64 12.95 10.78
C ARG A 98 -16.18 13.26 11.07
N ALA A 99 -15.46 12.30 11.66
CA ALA A 99 -14.01 12.32 11.77
C ALA A 99 -13.41 11.32 10.77
N TRP A 100 -12.18 11.55 10.39
CA TRP A 100 -11.38 10.59 9.63
C TRP A 100 -10.72 9.60 10.59
N HIS A 101 -10.71 8.33 10.20
CA HIS A 101 -10.09 7.27 10.97
C HIS A 101 -9.23 6.42 10.06
N ASP A 102 -7.99 6.19 10.48
CA ASP A 102 -7.09 5.25 9.83
C ASP A 102 -7.23 3.92 10.54
N VAL A 103 -7.49 2.85 9.79
CA VAL A 103 -7.64 1.50 10.35
C VAL A 103 -6.65 0.56 9.70
N THR A 104 -5.77 -0.02 10.52
CA THR A 104 -4.79 -1.00 10.06
C THR A 104 -5.31 -2.41 10.30
N VAL A 105 -5.30 -3.25 9.27
CA VAL A 105 -5.77 -4.64 9.31
C VAL A 105 -4.64 -5.59 8.92
N ASP A 106 -4.45 -6.65 9.71
CA ASP A 106 -3.49 -7.72 9.40
C ASP A 106 -3.94 -8.48 8.13
N PRO A 107 -3.13 -8.53 7.07
CA PRO A 107 -3.55 -9.07 5.77
C PRO A 107 -3.54 -10.60 5.74
N GLY A 108 -3.00 -11.27 6.76
CA GLY A 108 -3.05 -12.72 6.88
C GLY A 108 -4.32 -13.24 7.57
N SER A 109 -4.84 -12.49 8.55
CA SER A 109 -5.90 -12.91 9.47
C SER A 109 -7.14 -12.04 9.46
N GLY A 110 -7.07 -10.81 8.96
CA GLY A 110 -8.18 -9.86 8.87
C GLY A 110 -8.50 -9.18 10.20
N LYS A 111 -7.59 -9.28 11.17
CA LYS A 111 -7.73 -8.64 12.48
C LYS A 111 -7.35 -7.17 12.36
N VAL A 112 -8.17 -6.29 12.92
CA VAL A 112 -7.79 -4.89 13.13
C VAL A 112 -6.66 -4.86 14.17
N ILE A 113 -5.52 -4.30 13.77
CA ILE A 113 -4.29 -4.19 14.57
C ILE A 113 -3.93 -2.75 14.90
N GLY A 114 -4.50 -1.78 14.20
CA GLY A 114 -4.33 -0.35 14.45
C GLY A 114 -5.64 0.40 14.21
N LYS A 115 -5.86 1.47 14.96
CA LYS A 115 -6.93 2.45 14.73
C LYS A 115 -6.52 3.81 15.28
N HIS A 116 -6.54 4.83 14.44
CA HIS A 116 -6.28 6.22 14.83
C HIS A 116 -7.43 7.12 14.36
N VAL A 117 -7.62 8.26 15.01
CA VAL A 117 -8.49 9.34 14.52
C VAL A 117 -7.55 10.37 13.93
N ASP A 118 -7.62 10.59 12.63
CA ASP A 118 -6.82 11.64 12.02
C ASP A 118 -7.37 13.00 12.47
N THR A 119 -6.50 13.76 13.15
CA THR A 119 -6.82 15.06 13.75
C THR A 119 -6.27 16.23 12.91
N ASP A 120 -5.46 15.93 11.89
CA ASP A 120 -4.78 16.93 11.05
C ASP A 120 -5.59 17.32 9.80
N ASP A 121 -6.72 16.65 9.54
CA ASP A 121 -7.54 16.95 8.37
C ASP A 121 -8.49 18.14 8.65
N ASP A 122 -8.41 19.16 7.79
CA ASP A 122 -9.24 20.39 7.82
C ASP A 122 -10.72 20.09 7.47
N GLY A 123 -11.39 19.26 8.27
CA GLY A 123 -12.83 19.02 8.31
C GLY A 123 -13.44 18.23 7.14
N ASP A 124 -14.78 18.31 7.06
CA ASP A 124 -15.72 17.70 6.09
C ASP A 124 -15.39 17.86 4.58
N ARG A 125 -14.27 18.50 4.20
CA ARG A 125 -13.99 18.93 2.81
C ARG A 125 -13.84 17.77 1.82
N HIS A 126 -13.40 16.61 2.31
CA HIS A 126 -13.20 15.40 1.51
C HIS A 126 -14.18 14.28 1.87
N ALA A 127 -15.24 14.60 2.63
CA ALA A 127 -16.27 13.61 2.94
C ALA A 127 -16.80 13.00 1.63
N PRO A 128 -16.97 11.66 1.54
CA PRO A 128 -17.40 10.98 0.33
C PRO A 128 -18.85 11.35 0.01
N ARG A 129 -19.03 12.47 -0.72
CA ARG A 129 -20.34 13.01 -1.07
C ARG A 129 -20.72 12.56 -2.48
N GLY A 130 -21.91 11.99 -2.62
CA GLY A 130 -22.47 11.69 -3.94
C GLY A 130 -21.86 10.46 -4.63
N THR A 131 -21.24 9.57 -3.86
CA THR A 131 -20.87 8.22 -4.29
C THR A 131 -22.08 7.29 -4.16
N ALA A 132 -22.49 6.67 -5.26
CA ALA A 132 -23.52 5.62 -5.25
C ALA A 132 -22.88 4.22 -5.33
N VAL A 133 -21.70 4.14 -5.90
CA VAL A 133 -20.90 2.91 -6.02
C VAL A 133 -20.01 2.79 -4.80
N THR A 134 -20.17 1.69 -4.08
CA THR A 134 -19.34 1.31 -2.92
C THR A 134 -17.96 0.80 -3.36
N LEU A 135 -17.00 0.76 -2.43
CA LEU A 135 -15.69 0.15 -2.65
C LEU A 135 -15.80 -1.28 -3.21
N ASP A 136 -16.64 -2.13 -2.61
CA ASP A 136 -16.82 -3.52 -3.06
C ASP A 136 -17.41 -3.62 -4.49
N GLU A 137 -18.30 -2.70 -4.85
CA GLU A 137 -18.84 -2.63 -6.21
C GLU A 137 -17.80 -2.16 -7.21
N ALA A 138 -16.98 -1.18 -6.83
CA ALA A 138 -15.87 -0.70 -7.65
C ALA A 138 -14.83 -1.81 -7.88
N VAL A 139 -14.43 -2.51 -6.81
CA VAL A 139 -13.53 -3.67 -6.86
C VAL A 139 -14.08 -4.75 -7.79
N ARG A 140 -15.37 -5.07 -7.67
CA ARG A 140 -16.00 -6.08 -8.54
C ARG A 140 -15.99 -5.65 -10.01
N ALA A 141 -16.30 -4.38 -10.30
CA ALA A 141 -16.28 -3.85 -11.66
C ALA A 141 -14.85 -3.87 -12.25
N ALA A 142 -13.87 -3.41 -11.48
CA ALA A 142 -12.46 -3.38 -11.88
C ALA A 142 -11.90 -4.78 -12.13
N LEU A 143 -12.17 -5.76 -11.25
CA LEU A 143 -11.75 -7.15 -11.42
C LEU A 143 -12.41 -7.84 -12.62
N GLY A 144 -13.62 -7.41 -13.00
CA GLY A 144 -14.26 -7.83 -14.24
C GLY A 144 -13.53 -7.33 -15.51
N SER A 145 -12.81 -6.21 -15.41
CA SER A 145 -12.01 -5.63 -16.49
C SER A 145 -10.55 -6.13 -16.50
N ALA A 146 -9.97 -6.37 -15.32
CA ALA A 146 -8.60 -6.87 -15.14
C ALA A 146 -8.57 -7.94 -14.04
N PRO A 147 -8.34 -9.22 -14.36
CA PRO A 147 -8.21 -10.24 -13.33
C PRO A 147 -6.86 -10.10 -12.62
N GLY A 148 -6.88 -10.19 -11.29
CA GLY A 148 -5.66 -10.13 -10.49
C GLY A 148 -5.96 -9.99 -8.99
N THR A 149 -4.94 -9.57 -8.25
CA THR A 149 -5.06 -9.21 -6.84
C THR A 149 -5.15 -7.70 -6.72
N VAL A 150 -6.22 -7.18 -6.13
CA VAL A 150 -6.32 -5.74 -5.82
C VAL A 150 -5.30 -5.41 -4.75
N THR A 151 -4.49 -4.37 -4.98
CA THR A 151 -3.49 -3.87 -4.04
C THR A 151 -3.82 -2.49 -3.49
N SER A 152 -4.61 -1.69 -4.20
CA SER A 152 -5.12 -0.41 -3.69
C SER A 152 -6.50 -0.10 -4.28
N VAL A 153 -7.33 0.60 -3.52
CA VAL A 153 -8.58 1.22 -3.96
C VAL A 153 -8.67 2.60 -3.30
N GLU A 154 -8.76 3.67 -4.09
CA GLU A 154 -8.84 5.05 -3.58
C GLU A 154 -10.01 5.78 -4.24
N LEU A 155 -10.77 6.55 -3.46
CA LEU A 155 -11.80 7.45 -3.96
C LEU A 155 -11.18 8.79 -4.35
N GLU A 156 -10.96 9.00 -5.63
CA GLU A 156 -10.46 10.26 -6.18
C GLU A 156 -11.61 11.28 -6.30
N ASP A 157 -11.69 12.18 -5.33
CA ASP A 157 -12.55 13.36 -5.37
C ASP A 157 -11.83 14.52 -6.05
N HIS A 158 -12.03 14.67 -7.35
CA HIS A 158 -11.67 15.91 -8.02
C HIS A 158 -12.59 17.03 -7.53
N ASP A 159 -11.99 18.15 -7.14
CA ASP A 159 -12.61 19.37 -6.59
C ASP A 159 -13.65 20.08 -7.50
N GLY A 160 -14.14 19.41 -8.54
CA GLY A 160 -15.18 19.87 -9.47
C GLY A 160 -14.69 20.94 -10.45
N ARG A 161 -13.50 21.52 -10.25
CA ARG A 161 -12.98 22.62 -11.10
C ARG A 161 -12.48 22.15 -12.46
N GLY A 162 -12.24 20.85 -12.63
CA GLY A 162 -11.80 20.25 -13.88
C GLY A 162 -12.88 19.47 -14.66
N GLY A 163 -14.13 19.42 -14.17
CA GLY A 163 -15.23 18.71 -14.84
C GLY A 163 -15.11 17.17 -14.88
N ARG A 164 -14.11 16.58 -14.22
CA ARG A 164 -13.99 15.11 -14.08
C ARG A 164 -14.91 14.61 -12.97
N ALA A 165 -15.59 13.49 -13.23
CA ALA A 165 -16.43 12.84 -12.24
C ALA A 165 -15.59 12.19 -11.14
N VAL A 166 -16.14 12.15 -9.92
CA VAL A 166 -15.61 11.34 -8.82
C VAL A 166 -15.54 9.88 -9.28
N HIS A 167 -14.40 9.25 -9.07
CA HIS A 167 -14.17 7.87 -9.47
C HIS A 167 -13.32 7.16 -8.42
N TRP A 168 -13.43 5.84 -8.42
CA TRP A 168 -12.51 4.97 -7.70
C TRP A 168 -11.34 4.66 -8.61
N GLU A 169 -10.12 4.85 -8.15
CA GLU A 169 -8.92 4.28 -8.76
C GLU A 169 -8.68 2.90 -8.12
N VAL A 170 -8.60 1.85 -8.93
CA VAL A 170 -8.42 0.47 -8.45
C VAL A 170 -7.16 -0.12 -9.07
N ASP A 171 -6.20 -0.42 -8.22
CA ASP A 171 -4.87 -0.88 -8.61
C ASP A 171 -4.80 -2.42 -8.49
N ILE A 172 -4.63 -3.10 -9.62
CA ILE A 172 -4.70 -4.57 -9.72
C ILE A 172 -3.37 -5.13 -10.17
N ARG A 173 -2.82 -6.05 -9.39
CA ARG A 173 -1.65 -6.83 -9.76
C ARG A 173 -2.06 -8.09 -10.50
N GLY A 174 -1.69 -8.18 -11.78
CA GLY A 174 -1.81 -9.39 -12.60
C GLY A 174 -0.91 -10.52 -12.11
N LYS A 175 -1.20 -11.74 -12.55
CA LYS A 175 -0.40 -12.95 -12.23
C LYS A 175 1.02 -12.90 -12.81
N ASP A 176 1.19 -12.15 -13.89
CA ASP A 176 2.46 -11.79 -14.51
C ASP A 176 3.25 -10.74 -13.71
N GLY A 177 2.65 -10.21 -12.65
CA GLY A 177 3.21 -9.13 -11.83
C GLY A 177 3.00 -7.74 -12.42
N ALA A 178 2.34 -7.62 -13.57
CA ALA A 178 1.99 -6.32 -14.15
C ALA A 178 0.97 -5.60 -13.26
N LYS A 179 1.09 -4.28 -13.18
CA LYS A 179 0.08 -3.43 -12.55
C LYS A 179 -0.95 -2.97 -13.58
N HIS A 180 -2.20 -2.94 -13.16
CA HIS A 180 -3.35 -2.53 -13.95
C HIS A 180 -4.20 -1.59 -13.12
N GLU A 181 -4.16 -0.32 -13.46
CA GLU A 181 -5.04 0.68 -12.86
C GLU A 181 -6.38 0.71 -13.59
N ARG A 182 -7.47 0.84 -12.83
CA ARG A 182 -8.84 0.92 -13.36
C ARG A 182 -9.59 2.04 -12.66
N ASN A 183 -10.03 3.01 -13.46
CA ASN A 183 -10.87 4.12 -12.99
C ASN A 183 -12.34 3.71 -13.10
N VAL A 184 -13.05 3.67 -11.98
CA VAL A 184 -14.45 3.24 -11.90
C VAL A 184 -15.30 4.42 -11.47
N ASP A 185 -16.18 4.89 -12.37
CA ASP A 185 -17.07 6.02 -12.07
C ASP A 185 -17.91 5.74 -10.81
N ALA A 186 -17.82 6.63 -9.82
CA ALA A 186 -18.39 6.40 -8.49
C ALA A 186 -19.92 6.52 -8.43
N LYS A 187 -20.59 6.76 -9.56
CA LYS A 187 -22.06 6.82 -9.68
C LYS A 187 -22.63 5.70 -10.54
N THR A 188 -21.89 5.28 -11.55
CA THR A 188 -22.38 4.38 -12.61
C THR A 188 -21.63 3.05 -12.68
N ALA A 189 -20.52 2.90 -11.94
CA ALA A 189 -19.61 1.77 -11.97
C ALA A 189 -18.98 1.52 -13.35
N LYS A 190 -19.03 2.52 -14.25
CA LYS A 190 -18.39 2.43 -15.57
C LYS A 190 -16.88 2.42 -15.39
N VAL A 191 -16.23 1.38 -15.91
CA VAL A 191 -14.77 1.23 -15.88
C VAL A 191 -14.13 1.93 -17.08
N THR A 192 -13.02 2.62 -16.81
CA THR A 192 -12.10 3.22 -17.77
C THR A 192 -10.66 2.86 -17.40
N VAL A 193 -9.75 3.00 -18.36
CA VAL A 193 -8.31 2.92 -18.14
C VAL A 193 -7.73 4.30 -18.42
N ASP A 194 -6.77 4.73 -17.62
CA ASP A 194 -5.98 5.89 -18.00
C ASP A 194 -5.17 5.53 -19.24
N ARG A 195 -5.45 6.26 -20.31
CA ARG A 195 -4.66 6.19 -21.52
C ARG A 195 -3.43 7.05 -21.21
N PRO A 196 -2.19 6.53 -21.33
CA PRO A 196 -1.04 7.43 -21.27
C PRO A 196 -1.27 8.49 -22.33
N ASP A 197 -1.27 9.75 -21.91
CA ASP A 197 -1.31 10.88 -22.83
C ASP A 197 -0.14 10.70 -23.78
N SER A 198 -0.43 10.35 -25.04
CA SER A 198 0.58 10.33 -26.08
C SER A 198 1.00 11.78 -26.28
N ASP A 199 2.11 12.19 -25.69
CA ASP A 199 2.74 13.48 -25.97
C ASP A 199 2.86 13.67 -27.49
N HIS A 200 1.99 14.51 -28.04
CA HIS A 200 2.15 15.14 -29.35
C HIS A 200 2.93 16.44 -29.10
N GLY A 201 4.25 16.40 -29.24
CA GLY A 201 5.03 17.49 -29.85
C GLY A 201 5.72 16.84 -31.04
N ASP A 202 5.40 17.14 -32.29
CA ASP A 202 5.42 18.43 -33.00
C ASP A 202 6.77 19.16 -32.87
N ASP A 203 7.82 18.47 -33.33
CA ASP A 203 9.06 19.08 -33.79
C ASP A 203 8.88 19.42 -35.28
N GLY A 204 8.01 20.39 -35.56
CA GLY A 204 7.91 21.04 -36.86
C GLY A 204 9.04 22.05 -37.02
N ASP A 205 10.25 21.58 -37.36
CA ASP A 205 11.33 22.43 -37.85
C ASP A 205 11.00 22.85 -39.30
N ASP A 206 10.16 23.88 -39.43
CA ASP A 206 9.95 24.65 -40.65
C ASP A 206 10.93 25.83 -40.64
N ASP A 207 12.21 25.54 -40.83
CA ASP A 207 13.21 26.55 -41.13
C ASP A 207 13.10 26.88 -42.63
N GLY A 208 12.24 27.85 -42.92
CA GLY A 208 12.12 28.47 -44.22
C GLY A 208 13.45 29.08 -44.68
N ASP A 209 13.84 28.68 -45.90
CA ASP A 209 14.72 29.46 -46.76
C ASP A 209 14.12 30.86 -46.96
N ASP A 210 14.86 31.92 -46.58
CA ASP A 210 14.70 33.25 -47.18
C ASP A 210 16.06 34.00 -47.21
N ASP A 211 16.42 34.35 -48.45
CA ASP A 211 17.46 35.27 -49.00
C ASP A 211 18.93 34.85 -49.12
#